data_AF-C3YJU3-F1
#
_entry.id   AF-C3YJU3-F1
#
_cell.length_a   1.000
_cell.length_b   1.000
_cell.length_c   1.000
_cell.angle_alpha   90.00
_cell.angle_beta   90.00
_cell.angle_gamma   90.00
#
_symmetry.space_group_name_H-M   'P 1'
#
loop_
_entity.id
_entity.type
_entity.pdbx_description
1 polymer ?
#
loop_
_entity_poly.entity_id
_entity_poly.type
_entity_poly.pdbx_seq_one_letter_code
_entity_poly.pdbx_strand_id
1 'polypeptide(L)' 'PDGLALDIPGGNVYWTDDGRNAISVAKMDGKHFRNVISTQLDKPRAIVLDPENG' A
#
# COMPACT_ATOMS: atom_id res chain seq x y z
N PRO A 1 1.91 -7.51 7.86
CA PRO A 1 1.78 -6.15 7.29
C PRO A 1 2.13 -5.14 8.37
N ASP A 2 3.13 -4.31 8.11
CA ASP A 2 3.79 -3.53 9.16
C ASP A 2 3.37 -2.05 9.13
N GLY A 3 2.83 -1.59 8.01
CA GLY A 3 2.26 -0.26 7.83
C GLY A 3 1.06 -0.29 6.89
N LEU A 4 0.13 0.63 7.13
CA LEU A 4 -1.10 0.78 6.36
C LEU A 4 -1.43 2.27 6.21
N ALA A 5 -1.91 2.65 5.03
CA ALA A 5 -2.36 4.00 4.73
C ALA A 5 -3.64 3.97 3.87
N LEU A 6 -4.50 4.96 4.05
CA LEU A 6 -5.81 5.03 3.42
C LEU A 6 -5.92 6.25 2.52
N ASP A 7 -6.33 6.03 1.28
CA ASP A 7 -6.79 7.06 0.37
C ASP A 7 -8.33 7.06 0.43
N ILE A 8 -8.89 7.91 1.29
CA ILE A 8 -10.34 8.00 1.53
C ILE A 8 -11.08 8.50 0.28
N PRO A 9 -10.65 9.58 -0.41
CA PRO A 9 -11.33 10.04 -1.61
C PRO A 9 -11.31 9.01 -2.75
N GLY A 10 -10.19 8.30 -2.97
CA GLY A 10 -10.09 7.26 -4.00
C GLY A 10 -10.62 5.88 -3.57
N GLY A 11 -10.91 5.69 -2.28
CA GLY A 11 -11.42 4.44 -1.73
C GLY A 11 -10.43 3.28 -1.85
N ASN A 12 -9.15 3.58 -1.60
CA ASN A 12 -8.04 2.61 -1.68
C ASN A 12 -7.36 2.43 -0.32
N VAL A 13 -6.85 1.23 -0.09
CA VAL A 13 -5.97 0.90 1.04
C VAL A 13 -4.60 0.49 0.49
N TYR A 14 -3.56 1.08 1.07
CA TYR A 14 -2.16 0.78 0.79
C TYR A 14 -1.54 0.13 2.02
N TRP A 15 -0.65 -0.85 1.83
CA TRP A 15 0.06 -1.46 2.94
C TRP A 15 1.44 -1.95 2.52
N THR A 16 2.30 -2.10 3.52
CA THR A 16 3.60 -2.76 3.39
C THR A 16 3.50 -4.22 3.83
N ASP A 17 4.19 -5.08 3.11
CA ASP A 17 4.27 -6.51 3.37
C ASP A 17 5.73 -6.95 3.41
N ASP A 18 6.27 -7.08 4.63
CA ASP A 18 7.61 -7.63 4.89
C ASP A 18 7.78 -9.04 4.32
N GLY A 19 6.76 -9.90 4.46
CA GLY A 19 6.81 -11.27 3.94
C GLY A 19 6.88 -11.34 2.41
N ARG A 20 6.38 -10.32 1.71
CA ARG A 20 6.41 -10.23 0.24
C ARG A 20 7.41 -9.23 -0.30
N ASN A 21 8.13 -8.48 0.55
CA ASN A 21 8.93 -7.32 0.18
C ASN A 21 8.19 -6.42 -0.83
N ALA A 22 6.95 -6.03 -0.48
CA ALA A 22 6.07 -5.32 -1.39
C ALA A 22 5.33 -4.17 -0.70
N ILE A 23 5.02 -3.15 -1.50
CA ILE A 23 3.95 -2.18 -1.22
C ILE A 23 2.79 -2.53 -2.13
N SER A 24 1.62 -2.75 -1.54
CA SER A 24 0.44 -3.20 -2.26
C SER A 24 -0.72 -2.24 -2.08
N VAL A 25 -1.69 -2.32 -3.00
CA VAL A 25 -2.93 -1.55 -2.96
C VAL A 25 -4.12 -2.44 -3.31
N ALA A 26 -5.28 -2.16 -2.71
CA ALA A 26 -6.57 -2.71 -3.08
C ALA A 26 -7.67 -1.65 -2.86
N LYS A 27 -8.84 -1.87 -3.46
CA LYS A 27 -10.05 -1.14 -3.07
C LYS A 27 -10.43 -1.54 -1.63
N MET A 28 -11.05 -0.62 -0.89
CA MET A 28 -11.53 -0.90 0.48
C MET A 28 -12.58 -2.02 0.56
N ASP A 29 -13.23 -2.36 -0.56
CA ASP A 29 -14.11 -3.53 -0.67
C ASP A 29 -13.37 -4.87 -0.89
N GLY A 30 -12.02 -4.84 -0.86
CA GLY A 30 -11.14 -5.99 -1.03
C GLY A 30 -10.83 -6.36 -2.48
N LYS A 31 -11.39 -5.64 -3.47
CA LYS A 31 -11.15 -5.93 -4.89
C LYS A 31 -9.92 -5.23 -5.45
N HIS A 32 -9.53 -5.60 -6.66
CA HIS A 32 -8.48 -4.94 -7.45
C HIS A 32 -7.12 -4.87 -6.72
N PHE A 33 -6.76 -5.94 -6.02
CA PHE A 33 -5.43 -6.10 -5.45
C PHE A 33 -4.35 -6.04 -6.52
N ARG A 34 -3.31 -5.23 -6.28
CA ARG A 34 -2.06 -5.26 -7.05
C ARG A 34 -0.86 -4.83 -6.20
N ASN A 35 0.33 -5.24 -6.63
CA ASN A 35 1.58 -4.66 -6.12
C ASN A 35 1.85 -3.33 -6.82
N VAL A 36 2.18 -2.31 -6.04
CA VAL A 36 2.62 -1.00 -6.53
C VAL A 36 4.14 -0.98 -6.67
N ILE A 37 4.84 -1.51 -5.67
CA ILE A 37 6.30 -1.71 -5.68
C ILE A 37 6.57 -3.12 -5.17
N SER A 38 7.40 -3.88 -5.89
CA SER A 38 7.79 -5.25 -5.51
C SER A 38 9.24 -5.58 -5.86
N THR A 39 10.05 -4.55 -6.11
CA THR A 39 11.46 -4.67 -6.44
C THR A 39 12.25 -3.70 -5.57
N GLN A 40 13.48 -4.07 -5.23
CA GLN A 40 14.39 -3.22 -4.44
C GLN A 40 13.83 -2.81 -3.06
N LEU A 41 12.97 -3.64 -2.47
CA LEU A 41 12.48 -3.50 -1.11
C LEU A 41 13.10 -4.59 -0.23
N ASP A 42 13.54 -4.20 0.95
CA ASP A 42 13.93 -5.11 2.03
C ASP A 42 13.20 -4.66 3.30
N LYS A 43 12.24 -5.45 3.73
CA LYS A 43 11.43 -5.21 4.93
C LYS A 43 10.77 -3.84 4.99
N PRO A 44 9.88 -3.50 4.02
CA PRO A 44 9.15 -2.24 4.06
C PRO A 44 8.27 -2.17 5.31
N ARG A 45 8.31 -1.04 6.04
CA ARG A 45 7.59 -0.86 7.31
C ARG A 45 6.54 0.25 7.24
N ALA A 46 6.85 1.46 7.69
CA ALA A 46 5.87 2.55 7.70
C ALA A 46 5.55 3.04 6.27
N ILE A 47 4.30 3.43 6.05
CA ILE A 47 3.82 4.06 4.81
C ILE A 47 2.85 5.18 5.17
N VAL A 48 2.93 6.29 4.46
CA VAL A 48 2.00 7.42 4.50
C VAL A 48 1.65 7.82 3.06
N LEU A 49 0.51 8.48 2.88
CA LEU A 49 0.06 8.98 1.59
C LEU A 49 -0.01 10.50 1.63
N ASP A 50 0.18 11.12 0.46
CA ASP A 50 -0.13 12.53 0.21
C ASP A 50 -1.22 12.61 -0.88
N PRO A 51 -2.51 12.43 -0.54
CA PRO A 51 -3.58 12.40 -1.54
C PRO A 51 -3.77 13.74 -2.27
N GLU A 52 -3.29 14.84 -1.70
CA GLU A 52 -3.43 16.18 -2.30
C GLU A 52 -2.43 16.41 -3.42
N ASN A 53 -1.25 15.80 -3.34
CA ASN A 53 -0.16 15.98 -4.32
C ASN A 53 0.10 14.74 -5.19
N GLY A 54 -0.49 13.59 -4.86
CA GLY A 54 -0.27 12.31 -5.56
C GLY A 54 1.06 11.65 -5.19
#